data_AF-A0A8R2FB64-F1
#
_entry.id   AF-A0A8R2FB64-F1
#
_cell.length_a   1.000
_cell.length_b   1.000
_cell.length_c   1.000
_cell.angle_alpha   90.00
_cell.angle_beta   90.00
_cell.angle_gamma   90.00
#
_symmetry.space_group_name_H-M   'P 1'
#
loop_
_entity.id
_entity.type
_entity.pdbx_description
1 polymer ?
#
loop_
_entity_poly.entity_id
_entity_poly.type
_entity_poly.pdbx_seq_one_letter_code
_entity_poly.pdbx_strand_id
1 'polypeptide(L)'
;MDGQLTDLLFPDGIPDDIKTDPNIKNYLDHLGKCTAEELSKEHKSLEDKNVIIVKMVKDLALNNYKTFVKTSHCYESVYNKFDDTQQKTITLDNYLLKLKTECQEMLKQWADVKEKRHRNTLAMAWNSRIMHHALELPQLMLSCIQNKLYEDALKLANHARHLPNNIPAVKLLHDEVEKHRLTLMSALCQELRTDLELPLCMRIVRLLRTLNIINEEQLAVKFLQTRNAWFNAKLENIPDESNSQHLLETIEVSRSCLSNIATQYNLIFCSEDNSSDTGSSKLQFYYSWTNQKVCQFINILKKDLPNCRPSSLETIFTQCMYFGQSLGHIGADFRGLIAPVFINVTVKRFSDLLKMTEITWLTDLQTFLKTNIKNVRMNQTHDEVDDIPSPVFEYYPLAKFCNGVMSALNDLGEYAPYAAADEITKCLHTTLHNASCALFSMYYQDDFKNYDEGDKKIFGQLCICFSTDVVPYVQRCLHKVYEPASIAAFIGVTTTSLQKENLTYIDSEIINEPIKELLDEFENITVLNNIPTE
;
A
#
# COMPACT_ATOMS: atom_id res chain seq x y z
N MET A 1 -104.15 66.82 -44.50
CA MET A 1 -103.64 67.56 -45.68
C MET A 1 -102.54 68.54 -45.26
N ASP A 2 -101.69 68.18 -44.28
CA ASP A 2 -100.64 69.09 -43.77
C ASP A 2 -99.29 68.89 -44.45
N GLY A 3 -99.09 67.78 -45.17
CA GLY A 3 -97.90 67.58 -46.01
C GLY A 3 -97.83 68.51 -47.22
N GLN A 4 -98.98 69.01 -47.70
CA GLN A 4 -99.04 69.90 -48.86
C GLN A 4 -98.73 71.37 -48.51
N LEU A 5 -98.92 71.80 -47.26
CA LEU A 5 -98.61 73.17 -46.84
C LEU A 5 -97.13 73.34 -46.50
N THR A 6 -96.51 72.32 -45.89
CA THR A 6 -95.07 72.30 -45.58
C THR A 6 -94.20 72.18 -46.83
N ASP A 7 -94.67 71.43 -47.85
CA ASP A 7 -93.99 71.31 -49.15
C ASP A 7 -94.15 72.58 -50.01
N LEU A 8 -95.23 73.36 -49.84
CA LEU A 8 -95.41 74.64 -50.54
C LEU A 8 -94.62 75.80 -49.91
N LEU A 9 -94.35 75.75 -48.59
CA LEU A 9 -93.62 76.79 -47.86
C LEU A 9 -92.09 76.61 -47.90
N PHE A 10 -91.59 75.39 -48.14
CA PHE A 10 -90.15 75.10 -48.24
C PHE A 10 -89.83 74.22 -49.47
N PRO A 11 -89.63 74.83 -50.67
CA PRO A 11 -89.32 74.07 -51.88
C PRO A 11 -88.02 73.26 -51.83
N ASP A 12 -87.08 73.61 -50.94
CA ASP A 12 -85.72 73.03 -50.85
C ASP A 12 -85.45 72.22 -49.55
N GLY A 13 -86.51 71.81 -48.83
CA GLY A 13 -86.37 71.01 -47.61
C GLY A 13 -86.04 71.82 -46.35
N ILE A 14 -86.53 71.35 -45.19
CA ILE A 14 -86.51 72.07 -43.91
C ILE A 14 -85.12 71.93 -43.24
N PRO A 15 -84.41 73.03 -42.92
CA PRO A 15 -83.18 73.01 -42.11
C PRO A 15 -83.41 72.50 -40.68
N ASP A 16 -82.50 71.66 -40.17
CA ASP A 16 -82.67 70.92 -38.90
C ASP A 16 -82.81 71.80 -37.65
N ASP A 17 -82.37 73.06 -37.68
CA ASP A 17 -82.54 74.04 -36.60
C ASP A 17 -84.01 74.44 -36.37
N ILE A 18 -84.90 74.21 -37.34
CA ILE A 18 -86.34 74.53 -37.26
C ILE A 18 -87.14 73.38 -36.60
N LYS A 19 -86.58 72.16 -36.54
CA LYS A 19 -87.24 71.01 -35.88
C LYS A 19 -87.16 71.07 -34.36
N THR A 20 -86.15 71.73 -33.81
CA THR A 20 -85.78 71.69 -32.38
C THR A 20 -86.46 72.76 -31.54
N ASP A 21 -86.97 73.85 -32.13
CA ASP A 21 -87.62 74.91 -31.37
C ASP A 21 -89.16 74.74 -31.31
N PRO A 22 -89.74 74.31 -30.16
CA PRO A 22 -91.16 73.98 -30.04
C PRO A 22 -92.08 75.18 -30.28
N ASN A 23 -91.58 76.40 -30.07
CA ASN A 23 -92.33 77.64 -30.29
C ASN A 23 -92.57 77.92 -31.78
N ILE A 24 -91.62 77.55 -32.66
CA ILE A 24 -91.77 77.76 -34.11
C ILE A 24 -92.78 76.77 -34.68
N LYS A 25 -92.80 75.54 -34.14
CA LYS A 25 -93.79 74.51 -34.51
C LYS A 25 -95.22 74.89 -34.10
N ASN A 26 -95.40 75.38 -32.87
CA ASN A 26 -96.69 75.90 -32.40
C ASN A 26 -97.16 77.12 -33.21
N TYR A 27 -96.24 77.94 -33.69
CA TYR A 27 -96.56 79.10 -34.52
C TYR A 27 -96.94 78.72 -35.96
N LEU A 28 -96.28 77.72 -36.54
CA LEU A 28 -96.67 77.15 -37.84
C LEU A 28 -98.05 76.48 -37.78
N ASP A 29 -98.39 75.81 -36.69
CA ASP A 29 -99.73 75.24 -36.45
C ASP A 29 -100.81 76.34 -36.25
N HIS A 30 -100.42 77.52 -35.76
CA HIS A 30 -101.30 78.68 -35.67
C HIS A 30 -101.52 79.31 -37.07
N LEU A 31 -100.46 79.44 -37.88
CA LEU A 31 -100.52 79.94 -39.25
C LEU A 31 -101.36 79.05 -40.18
N GLY A 32 -101.33 77.72 -39.99
CA GLY A 32 -102.17 76.78 -40.74
C GLY A 32 -103.67 76.86 -40.43
N LYS A 33 -104.05 77.50 -39.30
CA LYS A 33 -105.45 77.66 -38.87
C LYS A 33 -106.06 79.02 -39.21
N CYS A 34 -105.25 80.02 -39.57
CA CYS A 34 -105.70 81.37 -39.88
C CYS A 34 -106.29 81.48 -41.29
N THR A 35 -107.38 82.23 -41.43
CA THR A 35 -108.00 82.53 -42.74
C THR A 35 -107.17 83.56 -43.52
N ALA A 36 -107.29 83.60 -44.86
CA ALA A 36 -106.42 84.42 -45.73
C ALA A 36 -106.39 85.93 -45.39
N GLU A 37 -107.46 86.48 -44.82
CA GLU A 37 -107.51 87.87 -44.35
C GLU A 37 -106.73 88.08 -43.04
N GLU A 38 -106.74 87.10 -42.13
CA GLU A 38 -105.97 87.12 -40.89
C GLU A 38 -104.47 86.99 -41.15
N LEU A 39 -104.07 86.16 -42.13
CA LEU A 39 -102.67 86.00 -42.54
C LEU A 39 -102.07 87.31 -43.07
N SER A 40 -102.86 88.12 -43.80
CA SER A 40 -102.42 89.42 -44.32
C SER A 40 -102.23 90.47 -43.21
N LYS A 41 -103.05 90.41 -42.15
CA LYS A 41 -102.92 91.27 -40.96
C LYS A 41 -101.77 90.80 -40.07
N GLU A 42 -101.56 89.49 -39.95
CA GLU A 42 -100.47 88.90 -39.18
C GLU A 42 -99.11 89.15 -39.83
N HIS A 43 -99.01 89.11 -41.16
CA HIS A 43 -97.81 89.51 -41.90
C HIS A 43 -97.42 90.97 -41.61
N LYS A 44 -98.39 91.89 -41.67
CA LYS A 44 -98.15 93.30 -41.31
C LYS A 44 -97.75 93.46 -39.84
N SER A 45 -98.39 92.73 -38.92
CA SER A 45 -98.02 92.77 -37.49
C SER A 45 -96.62 92.21 -37.24
N LEU A 46 -96.20 91.17 -37.97
CA LEU A 46 -94.85 90.62 -37.90
C LEU A 46 -93.81 91.59 -38.48
N GLU A 47 -94.12 92.25 -39.58
CA GLU A 47 -93.25 93.26 -40.17
C GLU A 47 -93.04 94.44 -39.20
N ASP A 48 -94.11 94.93 -38.58
CA ASP A 48 -94.05 95.96 -37.54
C ASP A 48 -93.24 95.49 -36.31
N LYS A 49 -93.47 94.25 -35.83
CA LYS A 49 -92.70 93.68 -34.70
C LYS A 49 -91.23 93.49 -35.05
N ASN A 50 -90.91 93.07 -36.27
CA ASN A 50 -89.53 92.86 -36.71
C ASN A 50 -88.79 94.19 -36.84
N VAL A 51 -89.45 95.24 -37.37
CA VAL A 51 -88.88 96.59 -37.39
C VAL A 51 -88.62 97.11 -35.97
N ILE A 52 -89.51 96.82 -35.01
CA ILE A 52 -89.32 97.17 -33.60
C ILE A 52 -88.15 96.38 -32.99
N ILE A 53 -88.07 95.07 -33.21
CA ILE A 53 -86.98 94.22 -32.68
C ILE A 53 -85.64 94.63 -33.28
N VAL A 54 -85.56 94.89 -34.58
CA VAL A 54 -84.32 95.34 -35.22
C VAL A 54 -83.90 96.72 -34.70
N LYS A 55 -84.84 97.64 -34.44
CA LYS A 55 -84.53 98.90 -33.74
C LYS A 55 -84.04 98.63 -32.32
N MET A 56 -84.72 97.77 -31.55
CA MET A 56 -84.30 97.40 -30.20
C MET A 56 -82.91 96.76 -30.18
N VAL A 57 -82.60 95.84 -31.08
CA VAL A 57 -81.29 95.18 -31.18
C VAL A 57 -80.22 96.16 -31.62
N LYS A 58 -80.52 97.07 -32.56
CA LYS A 58 -79.59 98.14 -32.93
C LYS A 58 -79.34 99.09 -31.76
N ASP A 59 -80.38 99.50 -31.03
CA ASP A 59 -80.23 100.33 -29.83
C ASP A 59 -79.49 99.58 -28.71
N LEU A 60 -79.71 98.28 -28.55
CA LEU A 60 -78.99 97.45 -27.56
C LEU A 60 -77.52 97.24 -27.95
N ALA A 61 -77.25 97.01 -29.23
CA ALA A 61 -75.91 96.88 -29.78
C ALA A 61 -75.15 98.21 -29.73
N LEU A 62 -75.82 99.33 -30.02
CA LEU A 62 -75.23 100.67 -29.92
C LEU A 62 -75.05 101.11 -28.47
N ASN A 63 -75.95 100.75 -27.55
CA ASN A 63 -75.76 101.05 -26.12
C ASN A 63 -74.68 100.17 -25.49
N ASN A 64 -74.51 98.93 -25.96
CA ASN A 64 -73.59 97.96 -25.37
C ASN A 64 -72.39 97.59 -26.26
N TYR A 65 -72.06 98.36 -27.29
CA TYR A 65 -70.91 98.06 -28.18
C TYR A 65 -69.59 97.96 -27.38
N LYS A 66 -69.44 98.78 -26.33
CA LYS A 66 -68.29 98.72 -25.41
C LYS A 66 -68.18 97.38 -24.70
N THR A 67 -69.31 96.74 -24.38
CA THR A 67 -69.33 95.41 -23.76
C THR A 67 -68.90 94.36 -24.75
N PHE A 68 -69.37 94.41 -26.00
CA PHE A 68 -68.93 93.50 -27.06
C PHE A 68 -67.44 93.61 -27.38
N VAL A 69 -66.90 94.84 -27.48
CA VAL A 69 -65.47 95.05 -27.70
C VAL A 69 -64.64 94.52 -26.52
N LYS A 70 -65.11 94.71 -25.28
CA LYS A 70 -64.49 94.12 -24.09
C LYS A 70 -64.54 92.59 -24.11
N THR A 71 -65.65 91.98 -24.53
CA THR A 71 -65.77 90.53 -24.66
C THR A 71 -64.81 89.99 -25.72
N SER A 72 -64.65 90.67 -26.85
CA SER A 72 -63.69 90.29 -27.88
C SER A 72 -62.24 90.37 -27.40
N HIS A 73 -61.85 91.45 -26.72
CA HIS A 73 -60.50 91.55 -26.13
C HIS A 73 -60.27 90.52 -25.01
N CYS A 74 -61.31 90.19 -24.23
CA CYS A 74 -61.23 89.13 -23.25
C CYS A 74 -60.99 87.76 -23.92
N TYR A 75 -61.69 87.49 -25.03
CA TYR A 75 -61.51 86.26 -25.81
C TYR A 75 -60.09 86.14 -26.38
N GLU A 76 -59.57 87.21 -26.97
CA GLU A 76 -58.20 87.27 -27.49
C GLU A 76 -57.16 87.07 -26.37
N SER A 77 -57.35 87.71 -25.21
CA SER A 77 -56.47 87.54 -24.05
C SER A 77 -56.50 86.10 -23.50
N VAL A 78 -57.68 85.48 -23.46
CA VAL A 78 -57.82 84.07 -23.04
C VAL A 78 -57.14 83.14 -24.03
N TYR A 79 -57.30 83.38 -25.33
CA TYR A 79 -56.66 82.58 -26.37
C TYR A 79 -55.14 82.63 -26.28
N ASN A 80 -54.55 83.83 -26.14
CA ASN A 80 -53.10 83.99 -26.00
C ASN A 80 -52.58 83.34 -24.71
N LYS A 81 -53.30 83.45 -23.59
CA LYS A 81 -52.95 82.74 -22.34
C LYS A 81 -53.04 81.23 -22.48
N PHE A 82 -53.99 80.72 -23.25
CA PHE A 82 -54.12 79.30 -23.51
C PHE A 82 -52.95 78.78 -24.35
N ASP A 83 -52.55 79.52 -25.39
CA ASP A 83 -51.36 79.21 -26.19
C ASP A 83 -50.07 79.22 -25.33
N ASP A 84 -49.89 80.24 -24.50
CA ASP A 84 -48.77 80.29 -23.54
C ASP A 84 -48.77 79.09 -22.58
N THR A 85 -49.95 78.66 -22.12
CA THR A 85 -50.09 77.51 -21.21
C THR A 85 -49.78 76.21 -21.94
N GLN A 86 -50.17 76.08 -23.21
CA GLN A 86 -49.83 74.94 -24.05
C GLN A 86 -48.31 74.85 -24.28
N GLN A 87 -47.65 75.97 -24.61
CA GLN A 87 -46.20 76.01 -24.78
C GLN A 87 -45.45 75.64 -23.49
N LYS A 88 -45.90 76.15 -22.33
CA LYS A 88 -45.33 75.77 -21.01
C LYS A 88 -45.55 74.30 -20.68
N THR A 89 -46.68 73.73 -21.07
CA THR A 89 -46.99 72.30 -20.86
C THR A 89 -46.08 71.42 -21.71
N ILE A 90 -45.84 71.77 -22.98
CA ILE A 90 -44.89 71.07 -23.84
C ILE A 90 -43.46 71.16 -23.28
N THR A 91 -43.09 72.35 -22.77
CA THR A 91 -41.78 72.55 -22.14
C THR A 91 -41.63 71.69 -20.89
N LEU A 92 -42.67 71.61 -20.05
CA LEU A 92 -42.68 70.77 -18.85
C LEU A 92 -42.54 69.28 -19.20
N ASP A 93 -43.21 68.81 -20.25
CA ASP A 93 -43.13 67.42 -20.70
C ASP A 93 -41.70 67.05 -21.14
N ASN A 94 -41.04 67.94 -21.89
CA ASN A 94 -39.65 67.75 -22.28
C ASN A 94 -38.70 67.66 -21.07
N TYR A 95 -38.89 68.50 -20.04
CA TYR A 95 -38.10 68.42 -18.81
C TYR A 95 -38.37 67.14 -18.02
N LEU A 96 -39.62 66.67 -17.99
CA LEU A 96 -40.01 65.43 -17.30
C LEU A 96 -39.38 64.22 -17.99
N LEU A 97 -39.32 64.22 -19.32
CA LEU A 97 -38.68 63.16 -20.09
C LEU A 97 -37.16 63.14 -19.87
N LYS A 98 -36.51 64.31 -19.82
CA LYS A 98 -35.09 64.44 -19.48
C LYS A 98 -34.80 63.94 -18.05
N LEU A 99 -35.64 64.32 -17.08
CA LEU A 99 -35.54 63.84 -15.70
C LEU A 99 -35.67 62.31 -15.63
N LYS A 100 -36.60 61.72 -16.38
CA LYS A 100 -36.79 60.28 -16.44
C LYS A 100 -35.55 59.57 -16.98
N THR A 101 -34.93 60.09 -18.04
CA THR A 101 -33.69 59.51 -18.59
C THR A 101 -32.53 59.60 -17.60
N GLU A 102 -32.33 60.74 -16.94
CA GLU A 102 -31.28 60.92 -15.93
C GLU A 102 -31.51 60.03 -14.71
N CYS A 103 -32.76 59.87 -14.25
CA CYS A 103 -33.09 58.94 -13.16
C CYS A 103 -32.80 57.48 -13.51
N GLN A 104 -33.07 57.07 -14.76
CA GLN A 104 -32.79 55.70 -15.22
C GLN A 104 -31.29 55.42 -15.32
N GLU A 105 -30.51 56.39 -15.79
CA GLU A 105 -29.05 56.28 -15.83
C GLU A 105 -28.47 56.25 -14.40
N MET A 106 -28.97 57.13 -13.53
CA MET A 106 -28.59 57.15 -12.12
C MET A 106 -28.90 55.81 -11.45
N LEU A 107 -30.09 55.21 -11.68
CA LEU A 107 -30.42 53.88 -11.14
C LEU A 107 -29.45 52.78 -11.61
N LYS A 108 -29.04 52.78 -12.88
CA LYS A 108 -28.02 51.85 -13.39
C LYS A 108 -26.67 52.05 -12.71
N GLN A 109 -26.23 53.29 -12.56
CA GLN A 109 -24.98 53.62 -11.87
C GLN A 109 -25.04 53.23 -10.39
N TRP A 110 -26.17 53.48 -9.69
CA TRP A 110 -26.36 53.04 -8.31
C TRP A 110 -26.34 51.52 -8.16
N ALA A 111 -26.88 50.77 -9.12
CA ALA A 111 -26.82 49.32 -9.10
C ALA A 111 -25.37 48.81 -9.19
N ASP A 112 -24.56 49.35 -10.13
CA ASP A 112 -23.14 49.01 -10.24
C ASP A 112 -22.33 49.45 -9.01
N VAL A 113 -22.59 50.65 -8.48
CA VAL A 113 -21.95 51.14 -7.24
C VAL A 113 -22.36 50.28 -6.04
N LYS A 114 -23.62 49.85 -5.94
CA LYS A 114 -24.10 48.96 -4.88
C LYS A 114 -23.41 47.59 -4.98
N GLU A 115 -23.24 47.05 -6.18
CA GLU A 115 -22.55 45.77 -6.39
C GLU A 115 -21.05 45.88 -6.09
N LYS A 116 -20.39 46.95 -6.53
CA LYS A 116 -18.99 47.26 -6.18
C LYS A 116 -18.82 47.42 -4.67
N ARG A 117 -19.72 48.16 -4.01
CA ARG A 117 -19.69 48.34 -2.55
C ARG A 117 -19.96 47.03 -1.83
N HIS A 118 -20.89 46.22 -2.30
CA HIS A 118 -21.16 44.89 -1.74
C HIS A 118 -19.93 43.98 -1.85
N ARG A 119 -19.30 43.91 -3.02
CA ARG A 119 -18.03 43.18 -3.21
C ARG A 119 -16.91 43.71 -2.32
N ASN A 120 -16.79 45.02 -2.18
CA ASN A 120 -15.77 45.63 -1.32
C ASN A 120 -16.05 45.40 0.17
N THR A 121 -17.30 45.46 0.63
CA THR A 121 -17.67 45.14 2.01
C THR A 121 -17.44 43.66 2.32
N LEU A 122 -17.77 42.75 1.39
CA LEU A 122 -17.41 41.34 1.50
C LEU A 122 -15.89 41.19 1.57
N ALA A 123 -15.15 41.73 0.61
CA ALA A 123 -13.69 41.67 0.60
C ALA A 123 -13.08 42.21 1.91
N MET A 124 -13.56 43.34 2.44
CA MET A 124 -13.09 43.89 3.72
C MET A 124 -13.40 42.98 4.91
N ALA A 125 -14.62 42.41 4.99
CA ALA A 125 -15.00 41.49 6.05
C ALA A 125 -14.15 40.20 6.03
N TRP A 126 -13.86 39.69 4.83
CA TRP A 126 -13.01 38.50 4.63
C TRP A 126 -11.53 38.80 4.90
N ASN A 127 -11.01 39.91 4.39
CA ASN A 127 -9.60 40.31 4.51
C ASN A 127 -9.18 40.56 5.97
N SER A 128 -10.03 41.20 6.77
CA SER A 128 -9.65 41.63 8.12
C SER A 128 -9.59 40.50 9.16
N ARG A 129 -10.42 39.45 9.04
CA ARG A 129 -10.55 38.43 10.09
C ARG A 129 -10.11 37.04 9.65
N ILE A 130 -10.37 36.67 8.40
CA ILE A 130 -10.18 35.29 7.96
C ILE A 130 -8.84 35.18 7.24
N MET A 131 -8.43 36.17 6.45
CA MET A 131 -7.20 36.05 5.66
C MET A 131 -5.92 36.00 6.52
N HIS A 132 -5.80 36.83 7.57
CA HIS A 132 -4.63 36.82 8.45
C HIS A 132 -4.48 35.47 9.17
N HIS A 133 -5.54 35.00 9.85
CA HIS A 133 -5.52 33.74 10.58
C HIS A 133 -5.47 32.51 9.66
N ALA A 134 -6.02 32.59 8.45
CA ALA A 134 -5.93 31.51 7.48
C ALA A 134 -4.52 31.41 6.86
N LEU A 135 -3.86 32.53 6.56
CA LEU A 135 -2.50 32.52 6.01
C LEU A 135 -1.45 32.01 7.02
N GLU A 136 -1.70 32.13 8.32
CA GLU A 136 -0.85 31.56 9.37
C GLU A 136 -1.05 30.04 9.55
N LEU A 137 -2.14 29.47 9.03
CA LEU A 137 -2.54 28.08 9.25
C LEU A 137 -1.52 27.05 8.73
N PRO A 138 -0.96 27.19 7.50
CA PRO A 138 0.07 26.27 7.00
C PRO A 138 1.35 26.32 7.84
N GLN A 139 1.78 27.51 8.26
CA GLN A 139 2.96 27.69 9.10
C GLN A 139 2.78 27.06 10.47
N LEU A 140 1.61 27.27 11.09
CA LEU A 140 1.26 26.68 12.38
C LEU A 140 1.17 25.15 12.27
N MET A 141 0.58 24.63 11.18
CA MET A 141 0.55 23.19 10.91
C MET A 141 1.97 22.62 10.77
N LEU A 142 2.89 23.32 10.10
CA LEU A 142 4.29 22.91 9.99
C LEU A 142 4.98 22.87 11.37
N SER A 143 4.78 23.89 12.21
CA SER A 143 5.30 23.91 13.58
C SER A 143 4.72 22.77 14.44
N CYS A 144 3.43 22.46 14.30
CA CYS A 144 2.81 21.31 14.97
C CYS A 144 3.44 19.98 14.55
N ILE A 145 3.75 19.81 13.25
CA ILE A 145 4.44 18.61 12.74
C ILE A 145 5.85 18.50 13.34
N GLN A 146 6.61 19.60 13.37
CA GLN A 146 7.95 19.63 13.96
C GLN A 146 7.93 19.30 15.47
N ASN A 147 6.92 19.77 16.19
CA ASN A 147 6.74 19.52 17.62
C ASN A 147 6.06 18.17 17.95
N LYS A 148 5.79 17.31 16.95
CA LYS A 148 5.08 16.02 17.09
C LYS A 148 3.66 16.12 17.66
N LEU A 149 3.02 17.28 17.53
CA LEU A 149 1.62 17.53 17.91
C LEU A 149 0.70 17.18 16.73
N TYR A 150 0.67 15.89 16.38
CA TYR A 150 -0.03 15.42 15.17
C TYR A 150 -1.55 15.57 15.26
N GLU A 151 -2.14 15.41 16.44
CA GLU A 151 -3.59 15.59 16.63
C GLU A 151 -4.04 17.02 16.36
N ASP A 152 -3.25 18.00 16.79
CA ASP A 152 -3.57 19.42 16.56
C ASP A 152 -3.31 19.80 15.10
N ALA A 153 -2.24 19.25 14.48
CA ALA A 153 -2.02 19.38 13.04
C ALA A 153 -3.22 18.85 12.21
N LEU A 154 -3.84 17.74 12.64
CA LEU A 154 -5.05 17.20 11.99
C LEU A 154 -6.27 18.08 12.18
N LYS A 155 -6.49 18.64 13.38
CA LYS A 155 -7.59 19.59 13.63
C LYS A 155 -7.46 20.81 12.73
N LEU A 156 -6.24 21.33 12.55
CA LEU A 156 -5.95 22.44 11.65
C LEU A 156 -6.21 22.09 10.19
N ALA A 157 -5.78 20.91 9.74
CA ALA A 157 -6.08 20.44 8.38
C ALA A 157 -7.59 20.29 8.14
N ASN A 158 -8.34 19.79 9.12
CA ASN A 158 -9.80 19.72 9.04
C ASN A 158 -10.43 21.12 9.01
N HIS A 159 -9.94 22.07 9.82
CA HIS A 159 -10.41 23.45 9.81
C HIS A 159 -10.16 24.12 8.45
N ALA A 160 -8.99 23.89 7.83
CA ALA A 160 -8.69 24.38 6.49
C ALA A 160 -9.74 23.90 5.47
N ARG A 161 -10.13 22.63 5.52
CA ARG A 161 -11.11 22.03 4.60
C ARG A 161 -12.49 22.70 4.64
N HIS A 162 -12.89 23.27 5.77
CA HIS A 162 -14.17 23.97 5.92
C HIS A 162 -14.13 25.41 5.35
N LEU A 163 -12.97 25.90 4.89
CA LEU A 163 -12.82 27.23 4.33
C LEU A 163 -13.32 27.29 2.87
N PRO A 164 -14.15 28.29 2.50
CA PRO A 164 -14.80 28.32 1.19
C PRO A 164 -13.83 28.58 0.03
N ASN A 165 -13.95 27.76 -1.02
CA ASN A 165 -13.07 27.77 -2.22
C ASN A 165 -13.30 28.94 -3.20
N ASN A 166 -14.13 29.93 -2.85
CA ASN A 166 -14.55 30.99 -3.77
C ASN A 166 -13.46 32.04 -4.03
N ILE A 167 -12.34 32.01 -3.30
CA ILE A 167 -11.26 32.99 -3.39
C ILE A 167 -9.98 32.30 -3.87
N PRO A 168 -9.25 32.82 -4.88
CA PRO A 168 -8.00 32.24 -5.37
C PRO A 168 -6.94 32.02 -4.28
N ALA A 169 -6.81 32.94 -3.31
CA ALA A 169 -5.88 32.81 -2.19
C ALA A 169 -6.20 31.62 -1.27
N VAL A 170 -7.50 31.29 -1.10
CA VAL A 170 -7.92 30.12 -0.31
C VAL A 170 -7.58 28.83 -1.06
N LYS A 171 -7.61 28.83 -2.39
CA LYS A 171 -7.16 27.67 -3.19
C LYS A 171 -5.67 27.38 -2.98
N LEU A 172 -4.82 28.41 -3.01
CA LEU A 172 -3.40 28.27 -2.73
C LEU A 172 -3.14 27.75 -1.31
N LEU A 173 -3.94 28.20 -0.33
CA LEU A 173 -3.87 27.70 1.04
C LEU A 173 -4.24 26.22 1.12
N HIS A 174 -5.30 25.78 0.44
CA HIS A 174 -5.66 24.36 0.39
C HIS A 174 -4.55 23.50 -0.21
N ASP A 175 -3.90 23.98 -1.28
CA ASP A 175 -2.76 23.30 -1.90
C ASP A 175 -1.57 23.18 -0.93
N GLU A 176 -1.27 24.24 -0.17
CA GLU A 176 -0.23 24.22 0.87
C GLU A 176 -0.58 23.29 2.03
N VAL A 177 -1.83 23.28 2.49
CA VAL A 177 -2.31 22.38 3.55
C VAL A 177 -2.25 20.92 3.10
N GLU A 178 -2.57 20.62 1.84
CA GLU A 178 -2.45 19.25 1.31
C GLU A 178 -0.98 18.80 1.23
N LYS A 179 -0.07 19.70 0.85
CA LYS A 179 1.38 19.43 0.93
C LYS A 179 1.83 19.15 2.37
N HIS A 180 1.33 19.89 3.35
CA HIS A 180 1.63 19.63 4.76
C HIS A 180 0.99 18.34 5.27
N ARG A 181 -0.18 17.93 4.77
CA ARG A 181 -0.76 16.61 5.05
C ARG A 181 0.10 15.46 4.56
N LEU A 182 0.66 15.56 3.35
CA LEU A 182 1.61 14.56 2.84
C LEU A 182 2.89 14.54 3.68
N THR A 183 3.36 15.70 4.14
CA THR A 183 4.50 15.81 5.06
C THR A 183 4.20 15.13 6.40
N LEU A 184 3.03 15.39 6.97
CA LEU A 184 2.53 14.75 8.20
C LEU A 184 2.44 13.23 8.04
N MET A 185 1.91 12.75 6.92
CA MET A 185 1.88 11.31 6.61
C MET A 185 3.29 10.72 6.57
N SER A 186 4.24 11.39 5.92
CA SER A 186 5.63 10.92 5.88
C SER A 186 6.28 10.87 7.27
N ALA A 187 6.01 11.85 8.13
CA ALA A 187 6.49 11.89 9.51
C ALA A 187 5.89 10.77 10.37
N LEU A 188 4.59 10.51 10.25
CA LEU A 188 3.92 9.39 10.93
C LEU A 188 4.46 8.03 10.44
N CYS A 189 4.71 7.88 9.13
CA CYS A 189 5.37 6.68 8.59
C CYS A 189 6.80 6.53 9.11
N GLN A 190 7.53 7.62 9.35
CA GLN A 190 8.87 7.58 9.93
C GLN A 190 8.84 7.20 11.41
N GLU A 191 7.84 7.67 12.16
CA GLU A 191 7.65 7.26 13.56
C GLU A 191 7.30 5.77 13.65
N LEU A 192 6.49 5.24 12.73
CA LEU A 192 6.23 3.79 12.61
C LEU A 192 7.50 2.95 12.30
N ARG A 193 8.58 3.57 11.81
CA ARG A 193 9.87 2.89 11.63
C ARG A 193 10.70 2.79 12.91
N THR A 194 10.19 3.25 14.05
CA THR A 194 10.87 3.13 15.36
C THR A 194 10.31 1.98 16.18
N ASP A 195 11.05 1.56 17.21
CA ASP A 195 10.55 0.55 18.16
C ASP A 195 9.43 1.18 19.00
N LEU A 196 8.21 0.65 18.88
CA LEU A 196 7.01 1.25 19.45
C LEU A 196 6.14 0.18 20.10
N GLU A 197 5.64 0.51 21.29
CA GLU A 197 4.60 -0.25 21.97
C GLU A 197 3.27 -0.19 21.20
N LEU A 198 2.44 -1.22 21.39
CA LEU A 198 1.14 -1.36 20.76
C LEU A 198 0.23 -0.12 20.89
N PRO A 199 0.12 0.58 22.05
CA PRO A 199 -0.77 1.73 22.19
C PRO A 199 -0.37 2.91 21.30
N LEU A 200 0.94 3.19 21.17
CA LEU A 200 1.45 4.25 20.30
C LEU A 200 1.24 3.89 18.83
N CYS A 201 1.43 2.62 18.48
CA CYS A 201 1.16 2.09 17.14
C CYS A 201 -0.32 2.28 16.75
N MET A 202 -1.25 1.90 17.63
CA MET A 202 -2.69 2.11 17.47
C MET A 202 -3.02 3.60 17.30
N ARG A 203 -2.41 4.48 18.10
CA ARG A 203 -2.60 5.93 17.99
C ARG A 203 -2.15 6.43 16.61
N ILE A 204 -0.97 6.06 16.15
CA ILE A 204 -0.45 6.49 14.84
C ILE A 204 -1.33 5.98 13.70
N VAL A 205 -1.76 4.72 13.74
CA VAL A 205 -2.68 4.17 12.72
C VAL A 205 -4.03 4.90 12.75
N ARG A 206 -4.56 5.24 13.93
CA ARG A 206 -5.77 6.06 14.04
C ARG A 206 -5.59 7.44 13.43
N LEU A 207 -4.45 8.10 13.62
CA LEU A 207 -4.13 9.38 12.99
C LEU A 207 -4.04 9.24 11.46
N LEU A 208 -3.42 8.16 10.96
CA LEU A 208 -3.37 7.85 9.52
C LEU A 208 -4.76 7.57 8.94
N ARG A 209 -5.65 6.87 9.67
CA ARG A 209 -7.07 6.69 9.27
C ARG A 209 -7.79 8.03 9.18
N THR A 210 -7.55 8.92 10.15
CA THR A 210 -8.15 10.26 10.20
C THR A 210 -7.67 11.16 9.06
N LEU A 211 -6.44 10.95 8.56
CA LEU A 211 -5.95 11.64 7.37
C LEU A 211 -6.78 11.29 6.12
N ASN A 212 -7.35 10.09 5.98
CA ASN A 212 -8.19 9.73 4.84
C ASN A 212 -7.55 9.99 3.45
N ILE A 213 -6.21 9.89 3.32
CA ILE A 213 -5.51 9.84 2.02
C ILE A 213 -5.55 8.42 1.44
N ILE A 214 -5.48 7.41 2.33
CA ILE A 214 -5.14 6.03 1.97
C ILE A 214 -6.35 5.13 2.27
N ASN A 215 -6.69 4.25 1.33
CA ASN A 215 -7.68 3.21 1.55
C ASN A 215 -7.24 2.24 2.64
N GLU A 216 -8.17 1.57 3.31
CA GLU A 216 -7.82 0.72 4.44
C GLU A 216 -6.88 -0.46 4.08
N GLU A 217 -7.06 -1.05 2.90
CA GLU A 217 -6.16 -2.08 2.37
C GLU A 217 -4.75 -1.54 2.10
N GLN A 218 -4.66 -0.36 1.49
CA GLN A 218 -3.40 0.31 1.23
C GLN A 218 -2.71 0.74 2.53
N LEU A 219 -3.47 1.08 3.57
CA LEU A 219 -2.95 1.38 4.90
C LEU A 219 -2.35 0.14 5.55
N ALA A 220 -3.02 -1.02 5.43
CA ALA A 220 -2.50 -2.29 5.92
C ALA A 220 -1.19 -2.68 5.23
N VAL A 221 -1.11 -2.51 3.89
CA VAL A 221 0.13 -2.74 3.14
C VAL A 221 1.22 -1.74 3.52
N LYS A 222 0.88 -0.45 3.64
CA LYS A 222 1.84 0.60 4.03
C LYS A 222 2.39 0.37 5.43
N PHE A 223 1.54 -0.07 6.35
CA PHE A 223 1.94 -0.48 7.70
C PHE A 223 2.99 -1.59 7.64
N LEU A 224 2.70 -2.69 6.94
CA LEU A 224 3.65 -3.80 6.76
C LEU A 224 4.96 -3.33 6.10
N GLN A 225 4.90 -2.46 5.08
CA GLN A 225 6.10 -1.90 4.44
C GLN A 225 6.96 -1.07 5.40
N THR A 226 6.34 -0.19 6.20
CA THR A 226 7.08 0.65 7.17
C THR A 226 7.70 -0.17 8.28
N ARG A 227 6.97 -1.15 8.81
CA ARG A 227 7.48 -2.09 9.82
C ARG A 227 8.55 -3.01 9.25
N ASN A 228 8.44 -3.39 7.98
CA ASN A 228 9.45 -4.16 7.29
C ASN A 228 10.76 -3.37 7.13
N ALA A 229 10.69 -2.07 6.85
CA ALA A 229 11.87 -1.23 6.79
C ALA A 229 12.57 -1.11 8.16
N TRP A 230 11.80 -1.03 9.25
CA TRP A 230 12.34 -1.10 10.62
C TRP A 230 13.02 -2.44 10.92
N PHE A 231 12.37 -3.54 10.54
CA PHE A 231 12.93 -4.88 10.69
C PHE A 231 14.26 -5.05 9.95
N ASN A 232 14.32 -4.64 8.67
CA ASN A 232 15.55 -4.70 7.89
C ASN A 232 16.66 -3.83 8.49
N ALA A 233 16.34 -2.61 8.94
CA ALA A 233 17.32 -1.76 9.61
C ALA A 233 17.85 -2.39 10.92
N LYS A 234 17.01 -3.15 11.63
CA LYS A 234 17.44 -3.86 12.84
C LYS A 234 18.32 -5.07 12.51
N LEU A 235 18.07 -5.76 11.39
CA LEU A 235 18.95 -6.82 10.88
C LEU A 235 20.31 -6.28 10.41
N GLU A 236 20.35 -5.11 9.77
CA GLU A 236 21.60 -4.48 9.31
C GLU A 236 22.50 -4.01 10.46
N ASN A 237 21.93 -3.81 11.65
CA ASN A 237 22.68 -3.36 12.84
C ASN A 237 23.27 -4.52 13.67
N ILE A 238 23.13 -5.78 13.23
CA ILE A 238 23.67 -6.93 13.96
C ILE A 238 25.19 -7.02 13.72
N PRO A 239 26.00 -7.14 14.78
CA PRO A 239 27.47 -7.23 14.65
C PRO A 239 27.94 -8.56 14.06
N ASP A 240 28.95 -8.50 13.19
CA ASP A 240 29.58 -9.66 12.51
C ASP A 240 30.78 -10.25 13.29
N GLU A 241 30.71 -10.35 14.62
CA GLU A 241 31.87 -10.81 15.41
C GLU A 241 32.12 -12.33 15.30
N SER A 242 31.06 -13.14 15.29
CA SER A 242 31.16 -14.58 14.98
C SER A 242 29.91 -15.10 14.28
N ASN A 243 30.09 -15.95 13.25
CA ASN A 243 28.97 -16.47 12.44
C ASN A 243 27.86 -17.11 13.28
N SER A 244 28.22 -17.84 14.35
CA SER A 244 27.26 -18.48 15.24
C SER A 244 26.53 -17.50 16.16
N GLN A 245 27.22 -16.49 16.71
CA GLN A 245 26.56 -15.46 17.53
C GLN A 245 25.69 -14.55 16.66
N HIS A 246 26.19 -14.12 15.51
CA HIS A 246 25.42 -13.35 14.53
C HIS A 246 24.12 -14.08 14.14
N LEU A 247 24.19 -15.40 13.90
CA LEU A 247 22.99 -16.19 13.58
C LEU A 247 22.03 -16.30 14.77
N LEU A 248 22.53 -16.49 16.00
CA LEU A 248 21.69 -16.53 17.21
C LEU A 248 20.99 -15.20 17.47
N GLU A 249 21.73 -14.09 17.36
CA GLU A 249 21.17 -12.73 17.48
C GLU A 249 20.16 -12.45 16.37
N THR A 250 20.45 -12.88 15.14
CA THR A 250 19.51 -12.78 14.01
C THR A 250 18.21 -13.54 14.29
N ILE A 251 18.29 -14.75 14.87
CA ILE A 251 17.12 -15.53 15.26
C ILE A 251 16.31 -14.79 16.33
N GLU A 252 16.96 -14.26 17.36
CA GLU A 252 16.28 -13.58 18.46
C GLU A 252 15.61 -12.28 18.02
N VAL A 253 16.33 -11.45 17.25
CA VAL A 253 15.81 -10.22 16.67
C VAL A 253 14.65 -10.53 15.73
N SER A 254 14.78 -11.53 14.86
CA SER A 254 13.72 -11.95 13.95
C SER A 254 12.48 -12.44 14.70
N ARG A 255 12.66 -13.25 15.74
CA ARG A 255 11.58 -13.73 16.59
C ARG A 255 10.81 -12.59 17.25
N SER A 256 11.53 -11.69 17.93
CA SER A 256 10.93 -10.57 18.65
C SER A 256 10.21 -9.61 17.69
N CYS A 257 10.86 -9.23 16.59
CA CYS A 257 10.31 -8.26 15.65
C CYS A 257 9.11 -8.81 14.89
N LEU A 258 9.19 -10.03 14.36
CA LEU A 258 8.08 -10.63 13.62
C LEU A 258 6.88 -10.87 14.54
N SER A 259 7.10 -11.34 15.77
CA SER A 259 6.03 -11.52 16.75
C SER A 259 5.34 -10.19 17.08
N ASN A 260 6.11 -9.12 17.27
CA ASN A 260 5.57 -7.79 17.55
C ASN A 260 4.77 -7.25 16.35
N ILE A 261 5.33 -7.31 15.14
CA ILE A 261 4.64 -6.82 13.92
C ILE A 261 3.36 -7.60 13.69
N ALA A 262 3.40 -8.91 13.84
CA ALA A 262 2.25 -9.77 13.60
C ALA A 262 1.14 -9.58 14.64
N THR A 263 1.50 -9.45 15.92
CA THR A 263 0.55 -9.12 17.00
C THR A 263 -0.08 -7.75 16.77
N GLN A 264 0.71 -6.74 16.43
CA GLN A 264 0.21 -5.40 16.11
C GLN A 264 -0.74 -5.44 14.91
N TYR A 265 -0.36 -6.12 13.83
CA TYR A 265 -1.18 -6.24 12.63
C TYR A 265 -2.54 -6.89 12.93
N ASN A 266 -2.53 -8.03 13.62
CA ASN A 266 -3.75 -8.76 13.95
C ASN A 266 -4.69 -7.93 14.83
N LEU A 267 -4.16 -7.21 15.81
CA LEU A 267 -4.98 -6.37 16.69
C LEU A 267 -5.53 -5.12 15.99
N ILE A 268 -4.78 -4.53 15.06
CA ILE A 268 -5.16 -3.28 14.36
C ILE A 268 -6.15 -3.54 13.21
N PHE A 269 -5.96 -4.62 12.44
CA PHE A 269 -6.63 -4.85 11.17
C PHE A 269 -7.49 -6.12 11.12
N CYS A 270 -7.21 -7.13 11.93
CA CYS A 270 -7.96 -8.41 11.89
C CYS A 270 -9.08 -8.50 12.94
N SER A 271 -9.16 -7.57 13.89
CA SER A 271 -10.09 -7.63 15.03
C SER A 271 -11.54 -7.22 14.69
N GLU A 272 -11.79 -6.53 13.57
CA GLU A 272 -13.13 -5.96 13.27
C GLU A 272 -13.88 -6.60 12.08
N ASP A 273 -13.26 -7.48 11.28
CA ASP A 273 -13.76 -7.82 9.92
C ASP A 273 -14.07 -9.32 9.64
N ASN A 274 -14.74 -10.02 10.56
CA ASN A 274 -15.19 -11.41 10.26
C ASN A 274 -16.46 -11.50 9.39
N SER A 275 -16.98 -10.39 8.84
CA SER A 275 -18.29 -10.36 8.16
C SER A 275 -18.29 -9.83 6.72
N SER A 276 -17.14 -9.51 6.12
CA SER A 276 -17.07 -9.04 4.72
C SER A 276 -15.93 -9.69 3.92
N ASP A 277 -16.14 -9.89 2.61
CA ASP A 277 -15.12 -10.37 1.65
C ASP A 277 -13.84 -9.52 1.67
N THR A 278 -13.90 -8.27 2.14
CA THR A 278 -12.74 -7.36 2.28
C THR A 278 -11.76 -7.81 3.39
N GLY A 279 -12.23 -8.58 4.38
CA GLY A 279 -11.37 -9.18 5.40
C GLY A 279 -10.37 -10.18 4.82
N SER A 280 -10.73 -10.87 3.73
CA SER A 280 -9.87 -11.90 3.12
C SER A 280 -8.61 -11.31 2.49
N SER A 281 -8.72 -10.13 1.85
CA SER A 281 -7.57 -9.46 1.21
C SER A 281 -6.54 -9.00 2.24
N LYS A 282 -6.98 -8.42 3.37
CA LYS A 282 -6.09 -7.99 4.47
C LYS A 282 -5.33 -9.18 5.06
N LEU A 283 -6.04 -10.26 5.37
CA LEU A 283 -5.46 -11.53 5.84
C LEU A 283 -4.48 -12.13 4.81
N GLN A 284 -4.82 -12.09 3.51
CA GLN A 284 -3.93 -12.58 2.45
C GLN A 284 -2.62 -11.79 2.37
N PHE A 285 -2.66 -10.46 2.49
CA PHE A 285 -1.44 -9.64 2.54
C PHE A 285 -0.56 -10.00 3.74
N TYR A 286 -1.18 -10.23 4.90
CA TYR A 286 -0.48 -10.67 6.10
C TYR A 286 0.19 -12.03 5.90
N TYR A 287 -0.54 -13.06 5.44
CA TYR A 287 0.03 -14.39 5.22
C TYR A 287 1.12 -14.37 4.14
N SER A 288 0.93 -13.61 3.06
CA SER A 288 1.95 -13.44 2.02
C SER A 288 3.22 -12.79 2.59
N TRP A 289 3.08 -11.77 3.42
CA TRP A 289 4.22 -11.11 4.07
C TRP A 289 4.93 -12.07 5.03
N THR A 290 4.19 -12.79 5.87
CA THR A 290 4.76 -13.74 6.84
C THR A 290 5.52 -14.87 6.12
N ASN A 291 4.94 -15.43 5.05
CA ASN A 291 5.62 -16.43 4.21
C ASN A 291 6.90 -15.88 3.59
N GLN A 292 6.88 -14.66 3.05
CA GLN A 292 8.09 -14.02 2.51
C GLN A 292 9.20 -13.92 3.57
N LYS A 293 8.84 -13.61 4.83
CA LYS A 293 9.79 -13.50 5.94
C LYS A 293 10.34 -14.83 6.41
N VAL A 294 9.51 -15.86 6.49
CA VAL A 294 9.95 -17.23 6.76
C VAL A 294 10.92 -17.70 5.66
N CYS A 295 10.60 -17.47 4.38
CA CYS A 295 11.51 -17.80 3.28
C CYS A 295 12.83 -17.03 3.35
N GLN A 296 12.79 -15.74 3.67
CA GLN A 296 14.00 -14.93 3.85
C GLN A 296 14.89 -15.50 4.97
N PHE A 297 14.28 -15.85 6.12
CA PHE A 297 14.99 -16.45 7.24
C PHE A 297 15.60 -17.80 6.88
N ILE A 298 14.86 -18.68 6.20
CA ILE A 298 15.36 -19.99 5.76
C ILE A 298 16.56 -19.81 4.80
N ASN A 299 16.53 -18.80 3.93
CA ASN A 299 17.66 -18.53 3.02
C ASN A 299 18.90 -18.02 3.76
N ILE A 300 18.73 -17.17 4.78
CA ILE A 300 19.82 -16.75 5.67
C ILE A 300 20.41 -17.98 6.37
N LEU A 301 19.55 -18.82 6.96
CA LEU A 301 19.96 -20.04 7.63
C LEU A 301 20.74 -20.97 6.69
N LYS A 302 20.26 -21.21 5.46
CA LYS A 302 20.97 -22.05 4.47
C LYS A 302 22.36 -21.51 4.11
N LYS A 303 22.54 -20.20 4.12
CA LYS A 303 23.81 -19.54 3.75
C LYS A 303 24.82 -19.56 4.89
N ASP A 304 24.37 -19.31 6.11
CA ASP A 304 25.26 -19.04 7.25
C ASP A 304 25.51 -20.29 8.11
N LEU A 305 24.60 -21.27 8.11
CA LEU A 305 24.73 -22.52 8.87
C LEU A 305 25.98 -23.35 8.51
N PRO A 306 26.40 -23.47 7.24
CA PRO A 306 27.63 -24.20 6.88
C PRO A 306 28.91 -23.62 7.50
N ASN A 307 28.92 -22.32 7.82
CA ASN A 307 30.10 -21.63 8.36
C ASN A 307 30.12 -21.63 9.90
N CYS A 308 29.15 -22.28 10.55
CA CYS A 308 29.05 -22.36 12.00
C CYS A 308 29.85 -23.54 12.57
N ARG A 309 30.22 -23.41 13.85
CA ARG A 309 30.88 -24.49 14.59
C ARG A 309 29.88 -25.63 14.86
N PRO A 310 30.34 -26.89 14.94
CA PRO A 310 29.44 -28.03 15.16
C PRO A 310 28.77 -27.94 16.55
N SER A 311 29.51 -27.48 17.56
CA SER A 311 29.00 -27.32 18.93
C SER A 311 27.89 -26.28 19.08
N SER A 312 27.76 -25.32 18.16
CA SER A 312 26.67 -24.35 18.19
C SER A 312 25.42 -24.81 17.45
N LEU A 313 25.47 -25.88 16.65
CA LEU A 313 24.34 -26.34 15.83
C LEU A 313 23.14 -26.74 16.69
N GLU A 314 23.35 -27.43 17.80
CA GLU A 314 22.28 -27.83 18.73
C GLU A 314 21.58 -26.60 19.31
N THR A 315 22.37 -25.61 19.77
CA THR A 315 21.82 -24.35 20.30
C THR A 315 21.05 -23.59 19.23
N ILE A 316 21.61 -23.46 18.02
CA ILE A 316 20.95 -22.78 16.90
C ILE A 316 19.65 -23.51 16.51
N PHE A 317 19.65 -24.84 16.45
CA PHE A 317 18.46 -25.63 16.15
C PHE A 317 17.38 -25.45 17.19
N THR A 318 17.74 -25.53 18.47
CA THR A 318 16.82 -25.33 19.58
C THR A 318 16.20 -23.92 19.53
N GLN A 319 17.00 -22.89 19.28
CA GLN A 319 16.49 -21.52 19.10
C GLN A 319 15.60 -21.38 17.85
N CYS A 320 15.95 -22.05 16.74
CA CYS A 320 15.11 -22.10 15.54
C CYS A 320 13.75 -22.77 15.82
N MET A 321 13.73 -23.83 16.62
CA MET A 321 12.50 -24.53 17.02
C MET A 321 11.63 -23.66 17.94
N TYR A 322 12.22 -22.98 18.91
CA TYR A 322 11.52 -21.99 19.74
C TYR A 322 10.97 -20.83 18.91
N PHE A 323 11.74 -20.34 17.93
CA PHE A 323 11.28 -19.31 17.00
C PHE A 323 10.09 -19.80 16.16
N GLY A 324 10.16 -20.99 15.58
CA GLY A 324 9.04 -21.61 14.85
C GLY A 324 7.79 -21.80 15.72
N GLN A 325 7.96 -22.25 16.96
CA GLN A 325 6.84 -22.38 17.91
C GLN A 325 6.22 -21.01 18.26
N SER A 326 7.05 -19.98 18.46
CA SER A 326 6.55 -18.64 18.79
C SER A 326 5.69 -18.04 17.66
N LEU A 327 6.06 -18.27 16.40
CA LEU A 327 5.25 -17.86 15.24
C LEU A 327 4.07 -18.80 14.98
N GLY A 328 4.14 -20.05 15.47
CA GLY A 328 3.02 -20.99 15.48
C GLY A 328 1.77 -20.44 16.19
N HIS A 329 1.94 -19.70 17.29
CA HIS A 329 0.83 -19.02 17.96
C HIS A 329 0.12 -17.98 17.09
N ILE A 330 0.79 -17.48 16.05
CA ILE A 330 0.30 -16.47 15.11
C ILE A 330 -0.09 -17.10 13.76
N GLY A 331 -0.15 -18.44 13.70
CA GLY A 331 -0.55 -19.21 12.52
C GLY A 331 0.55 -19.43 11.49
N ALA A 332 1.83 -19.27 11.85
CA ALA A 332 2.97 -19.41 10.94
C ALA A 332 4.05 -20.36 11.49
N ASP A 333 3.68 -21.62 11.74
CA ASP A 333 4.65 -22.64 12.15
C ASP A 333 5.47 -23.15 10.96
N PHE A 334 6.79 -22.96 11.00
CA PHE A 334 7.72 -23.37 9.96
C PHE A 334 8.75 -24.40 10.44
N ARG A 335 8.56 -25.02 11.63
CA ARG A 335 9.50 -26.03 12.17
C ARG A 335 9.76 -27.19 11.20
N GLY A 336 8.74 -27.60 10.44
CA GLY A 336 8.88 -28.62 9.39
C GLY A 336 9.83 -28.24 8.25
N LEU A 337 10.05 -26.94 8.00
CA LEU A 337 10.97 -26.45 6.97
C LEU A 337 12.41 -26.33 7.49
N ILE A 338 12.61 -26.27 8.81
CA ILE A 338 13.92 -26.12 9.45
C ILE A 338 14.69 -27.45 9.41
N ALA A 339 14.03 -28.56 9.76
CA ALA A 339 14.70 -29.86 9.90
C ALA A 339 15.48 -30.30 8.65
N PRO A 340 14.95 -30.21 7.41
CA PRO A 340 15.70 -30.58 6.21
C PRO A 340 16.95 -29.71 5.97
N VAL A 341 16.94 -28.45 6.41
CA VAL A 341 18.11 -27.56 6.25
C VAL A 341 19.27 -28.04 7.12
N PHE A 342 18.98 -28.39 8.38
CA PHE A 342 20.00 -28.93 9.28
C PHE A 342 20.51 -30.29 8.82
N ILE A 343 19.62 -31.19 8.37
CA ILE A 343 20.02 -32.50 7.82
C ILE A 343 20.99 -32.32 6.66
N ASN A 344 20.66 -31.47 5.68
CA ASN A 344 21.51 -31.24 4.51
C ASN A 344 22.88 -30.66 4.88
N VAL A 345 22.94 -29.74 5.85
CA VAL A 345 24.22 -29.16 6.29
C VAL A 345 25.06 -30.19 7.04
N THR A 346 24.46 -30.99 7.92
CA THR A 346 25.13 -32.07 8.65
C THR A 346 25.71 -33.10 7.68
N VAL A 347 24.92 -33.58 6.71
CA VAL A 347 25.37 -34.55 5.70
C VAL A 347 26.47 -33.96 4.83
N LYS A 348 26.33 -32.72 4.36
CA LYS A 348 27.35 -32.06 3.53
C LYS A 348 28.68 -31.92 4.28
N ARG A 349 28.63 -31.44 5.52
CA ARG A 349 29.82 -31.29 6.37
C ARG A 349 30.51 -32.63 6.60
N PHE A 350 29.73 -33.67 6.89
CA PHE A 350 30.25 -35.03 7.07
C PHE A 350 30.92 -35.55 5.79
N SER A 351 30.28 -35.38 4.63
CA SER A 351 30.86 -35.73 3.32
C SER A 351 32.16 -34.97 3.05
N ASP A 352 32.23 -33.69 3.39
CA ASP A 352 33.44 -32.88 3.17
C ASP A 352 34.60 -33.33 4.09
N LEU A 353 34.33 -33.69 5.35
CA LEU A 353 35.33 -34.27 6.25
C LEU A 353 35.85 -35.63 5.76
N LEU A 354 34.96 -36.48 5.25
CA LEU A 354 35.35 -37.78 4.69
C LEU A 354 36.19 -37.62 3.42
N LYS A 355 35.86 -36.68 2.53
CA LYS A 355 36.69 -36.37 1.35
C LYS A 355 38.08 -35.88 1.75
N MET A 356 38.19 -35.04 2.77
CA MET A 356 39.50 -34.65 3.30
C MET A 356 40.27 -35.88 3.82
N THR A 357 39.57 -36.78 4.50
CA THR A 357 40.15 -38.05 4.99
C THR A 357 40.63 -38.94 3.83
N GLU A 358 39.86 -39.06 2.74
CA GLU A 358 40.23 -39.78 1.52
C GLU A 358 41.49 -39.21 0.85
N ILE A 359 41.58 -37.88 0.75
CA ILE A 359 42.76 -37.20 0.18
C ILE A 359 43.98 -37.48 1.07
N THR A 360 43.84 -37.32 2.40
CA THR A 360 44.94 -37.59 3.33
C THR A 360 45.38 -39.05 3.27
N TRP A 361 44.43 -39.99 3.19
CA TRP A 361 44.68 -41.42 3.03
C TRP A 361 45.55 -41.71 1.81
N LEU A 362 45.19 -41.17 0.65
CA LEU A 362 45.95 -41.39 -0.57
C LEU A 362 47.38 -40.83 -0.46
N THR A 363 47.56 -39.66 0.16
CA THR A 363 48.89 -39.07 0.38
C THR A 363 49.72 -39.86 1.40
N ASP A 364 49.12 -40.31 2.50
CA ASP A 364 49.80 -41.06 3.55
C ASP A 364 50.18 -42.46 3.06
N LEU A 365 49.33 -43.09 2.25
CA LEU A 365 49.59 -44.39 1.61
C LEU A 365 50.76 -44.29 0.61
N GLN A 366 50.76 -43.27 -0.26
CA GLN A 366 51.91 -43.02 -1.16
C GLN A 366 53.21 -42.76 -0.39
N THR A 367 53.14 -42.06 0.74
CA THR A 367 54.31 -41.79 1.58
C THR A 367 54.80 -43.06 2.25
N PHE A 368 53.88 -43.86 2.80
CA PHE A 368 54.16 -45.14 3.45
C PHE A 368 54.88 -46.11 2.50
N LEU A 369 54.47 -46.18 1.23
CA LEU A 369 55.15 -47.01 0.23
C LEU A 369 56.54 -46.48 -0.14
N LYS A 370 56.78 -45.17 -0.11
CA LYS A 370 58.09 -44.58 -0.46
C LYS A 370 59.12 -44.68 0.67
N THR A 371 58.69 -44.66 1.93
CA THR A 371 59.58 -44.71 3.10
C THR A 371 59.57 -46.10 3.72
N ASN A 372 60.45 -46.96 3.20
CA ASN A 372 60.81 -48.30 3.69
C ASN A 372 60.40 -48.60 5.16
N ILE A 373 59.62 -49.66 5.35
CA ILE A 373 58.61 -49.88 6.41
C ILE A 373 59.18 -50.10 7.84
N LYS A 374 60.49 -49.97 8.05
CA LYS A 374 61.14 -50.40 9.30
C LYS A 374 61.02 -49.44 10.50
N ASN A 375 60.49 -48.22 10.34
CA ASN A 375 60.54 -47.18 11.38
C ASN A 375 59.21 -46.56 11.82
N VAL A 376 58.06 -47.14 11.46
CA VAL A 376 56.73 -46.56 11.83
C VAL A 376 55.90 -47.52 12.67
N ARG A 377 56.54 -48.27 13.59
CA ARG A 377 55.81 -48.69 14.80
C ARG A 377 55.60 -47.43 15.62
N MET A 378 54.38 -46.92 15.67
CA MET A 378 54.01 -45.90 16.64
C MET A 378 54.17 -46.49 18.03
N ASN A 379 55.30 -46.21 18.69
CA ASN A 379 55.41 -46.35 20.12
C ASN A 379 54.60 -45.20 20.74
N GLN A 380 53.27 -45.31 20.73
CA GLN A 380 52.43 -44.46 21.56
C GLN A 380 52.00 -45.28 22.76
N THR A 381 52.37 -44.74 23.92
CA THR A 381 51.98 -45.17 25.25
C THR A 381 50.47 -45.38 25.31
N HIS A 382 50.07 -46.51 25.88
CA HIS A 382 48.70 -46.79 26.28
C HIS A 382 48.14 -45.64 27.12
N ASP A 383 47.42 -44.73 26.48
CA ASP A 383 46.35 -43.98 27.13
C ASP A 383 45.03 -44.58 26.60
N GLU A 384 44.16 -44.90 27.55
CA GLU A 384 42.92 -45.68 27.44
C GLU A 384 41.98 -45.20 26.31
N VAL A 385 42.13 -45.77 25.11
CA VAL A 385 41.11 -45.72 24.04
C VAL A 385 40.76 -47.17 23.69
N ASP A 386 39.94 -47.80 24.55
CA ASP A 386 39.57 -49.23 24.58
C ASP A 386 38.87 -49.80 23.34
N ASP A 387 38.75 -49.06 22.24
CA ASP A 387 37.89 -49.44 21.11
C ASP A 387 38.61 -49.68 19.77
N ILE A 388 39.82 -49.16 19.54
CA ILE A 388 40.50 -49.32 18.24
C ILE A 388 41.22 -50.68 18.21
N PRO A 389 41.02 -51.53 17.18
CA PRO A 389 41.69 -52.83 17.11
C PRO A 389 43.22 -52.70 17.14
N SER A 390 43.89 -53.44 18.03
CA SER A 390 45.36 -53.43 18.19
C SER A 390 46.17 -53.57 16.88
N PRO A 391 45.74 -54.34 15.85
CA PRO A 391 46.45 -54.45 14.56
C PRO A 391 46.45 -53.15 13.73
N VAL A 392 45.45 -52.29 13.91
CA VAL A 392 45.30 -51.02 13.15
C VAL A 392 46.39 -50.01 13.54
N PHE A 393 46.91 -50.09 14.76
CA PHE A 393 47.99 -49.23 15.24
C PHE A 393 49.37 -49.61 14.69
N GLU A 394 49.53 -50.81 14.15
CA GLU A 394 50.79 -51.22 13.52
C GLU A 394 51.03 -50.51 12.18
N TYR A 395 49.97 -49.96 11.57
CA TYR A 395 50.01 -49.27 10.28
C TYR A 395 49.53 -47.82 10.40
N TYR A 396 50.47 -46.87 10.38
CA TYR A 396 50.18 -45.44 10.49
C TYR A 396 49.10 -44.90 9.54
N PRO A 397 49.08 -45.26 8.23
CA PRO A 397 48.02 -44.79 7.33
C PRO A 397 46.62 -45.23 7.77
N LEU A 398 46.47 -46.47 8.22
CA LEU A 398 45.18 -47.03 8.65
C LEU A 398 44.70 -46.38 9.93
N ALA A 399 45.61 -46.18 10.91
CA ALA A 399 45.30 -45.48 12.14
C ALA A 399 44.83 -44.04 11.86
N LYS A 400 45.51 -43.31 10.98
CA LYS A 400 45.13 -41.94 10.63
C LYS A 400 43.82 -41.86 9.85
N PHE A 401 43.56 -42.82 8.95
CA PHE A 401 42.27 -42.95 8.28
C PHE A 401 41.13 -43.21 9.28
N CYS A 402 41.29 -44.17 10.19
CA CYS A 402 40.32 -44.45 11.25
C CYS A 402 40.07 -43.23 12.13
N ASN A 403 41.12 -42.50 12.51
CA ASN A 403 41.01 -41.26 13.26
C ASN A 403 40.23 -40.17 12.50
N GLY A 404 40.41 -40.06 11.19
CA GLY A 404 39.63 -39.16 10.35
C GLY A 404 38.14 -39.51 10.33
N VAL A 405 37.82 -40.80 10.15
CA VAL A 405 36.43 -41.30 10.19
C VAL A 405 35.81 -41.11 11.57
N MET A 406 36.52 -41.42 12.65
CA MET A 406 36.05 -41.20 14.02
C MET A 406 35.85 -39.71 14.32
N SER A 407 36.76 -38.85 13.87
CA SER A 407 36.61 -37.39 14.01
C SER A 407 35.32 -36.91 13.32
N ALA A 408 35.05 -37.40 12.10
CA ALA A 408 33.82 -37.08 11.38
C ALA A 408 32.55 -37.59 12.09
N LEU A 409 32.61 -38.79 12.68
CA LEU A 409 31.49 -39.35 13.48
C LEU A 409 31.30 -38.62 14.81
N ASN A 410 32.37 -38.21 15.47
CA ASN A 410 32.33 -37.43 16.71
C ASN A 410 31.77 -36.02 16.47
N ASP A 411 32.03 -35.44 15.30
CA ASP A 411 31.45 -34.15 14.87
C ASP A 411 29.91 -34.20 14.74
N LEU A 412 29.32 -35.40 14.54
CA LEU A 412 27.87 -35.60 14.57
C LEU A 412 27.33 -35.62 16.01
N GLY A 413 28.10 -36.22 16.94
CA GLY A 413 27.81 -36.26 18.37
C GLY A 413 26.39 -36.75 18.74
N GLU A 414 25.85 -36.22 19.84
CA GLU A 414 24.48 -36.50 20.34
C GLU A 414 23.37 -35.91 19.46
N TYR A 415 23.71 -35.08 18.47
CA TYR A 415 22.76 -34.32 17.64
C TYR A 415 22.54 -34.97 16.25
N ALA A 416 22.94 -36.23 16.08
CA ALA A 416 22.81 -36.98 14.83
C ALA A 416 21.32 -37.18 14.43
N PRO A 417 20.82 -36.54 13.36
CA PRO A 417 19.42 -36.69 12.96
C PRO A 417 19.17 -38.10 12.40
N TYR A 418 18.16 -38.82 12.90
CA TYR A 418 17.82 -40.16 12.38
C TYR A 418 17.53 -40.17 10.88
N ALA A 419 16.95 -39.10 10.35
CA ALA A 419 16.68 -38.96 8.92
C ALA A 419 17.96 -38.87 8.06
N ALA A 420 19.12 -38.54 8.65
CA ALA A 420 20.40 -38.47 7.97
C ALA A 420 21.15 -39.82 7.96
N ALA A 421 20.67 -40.83 8.70
CA ALA A 421 21.39 -42.09 8.90
C ALA A 421 21.69 -42.82 7.58
N ASP A 422 20.74 -42.84 6.64
CA ASP A 422 20.92 -43.47 5.32
C ASP A 422 22.00 -42.77 4.49
N GLU A 423 21.91 -41.45 4.33
CA GLU A 423 22.89 -40.63 3.60
C GLU A 423 24.30 -40.74 4.20
N ILE A 424 24.40 -40.74 5.54
CA ILE A 424 25.68 -40.89 6.25
C ILE A 424 26.27 -42.29 6.05
N THR A 425 25.44 -43.33 6.10
CA THR A 425 25.86 -44.72 5.82
C THR A 425 26.38 -44.84 4.40
N LYS A 426 25.69 -44.26 3.41
CA LYS A 426 26.12 -44.24 2.00
C LYS A 426 27.44 -43.48 1.82
N CYS A 427 27.63 -42.37 2.52
CA CYS A 427 28.88 -41.61 2.48
C CYS A 427 30.05 -42.44 3.04
N LEU A 428 29.89 -43.08 4.21
CA LEU A 428 30.89 -43.98 4.78
C LEU A 428 31.21 -45.16 3.87
N HIS A 429 30.18 -45.80 3.31
CA HIS A 429 30.34 -46.90 2.37
C HIS A 429 31.16 -46.47 1.14
N THR A 430 30.83 -45.31 0.57
CA THR A 430 31.56 -44.74 -0.57
C THR A 430 33.01 -44.45 -0.22
N THR A 431 33.28 -43.90 0.97
CA THR A 431 34.63 -43.61 1.43
C THR A 431 35.47 -44.86 1.69
N LEU A 432 34.88 -45.90 2.26
CA LEU A 432 35.56 -47.19 2.44
C LEU A 432 35.84 -47.87 1.08
N HIS A 433 34.89 -47.83 0.15
CA HIS A 433 35.08 -48.33 -1.21
C HIS A 433 36.15 -47.52 -1.97
N ASN A 434 36.18 -46.19 -1.83
CA ASN A 434 37.21 -45.36 -2.44
C ASN A 434 38.60 -45.66 -1.84
N ALA A 435 38.67 -45.90 -0.52
CA ALA A 435 39.90 -46.33 0.14
C ALA A 435 40.37 -47.70 -0.37
N SER A 436 39.45 -48.62 -0.64
CA SER A 436 39.78 -49.94 -1.18
C SER A 436 40.23 -49.88 -2.64
N CYS A 437 39.58 -49.06 -3.48
CA CYS A 437 40.05 -48.72 -4.82
C CYS A 437 41.44 -48.05 -4.79
N ALA A 438 41.73 -47.21 -3.80
CA ALA A 438 43.04 -46.59 -3.65
C ALA A 438 44.13 -47.65 -3.39
N LEU A 439 43.87 -48.62 -2.50
CA LEU A 439 44.76 -49.77 -2.27
C LEU A 439 45.01 -50.56 -3.56
N PHE A 440 43.95 -50.90 -4.30
CA PHE A 440 44.05 -51.56 -5.60
C PHE A 440 44.89 -50.74 -6.59
N SER A 441 44.61 -49.45 -6.73
CA SER A 441 45.34 -48.58 -7.67
C SER A 441 46.84 -48.51 -7.39
N MET A 442 47.24 -48.64 -6.12
CA MET A 442 48.64 -48.59 -5.68
C MET A 442 49.36 -49.91 -5.93
N TYR A 443 48.66 -51.03 -5.84
CA TYR A 443 49.21 -52.34 -6.19
C TYR A 443 49.58 -52.45 -7.67
N TYR A 444 48.74 -51.88 -8.56
CA TYR A 444 48.95 -51.93 -10.00
C TYR A 444 49.90 -50.86 -10.56
N GLN A 445 50.40 -49.93 -9.72
CA GLN A 445 51.42 -48.99 -10.15
C GLN A 445 52.74 -49.70 -10.46
N ASP A 446 53.39 -49.31 -11.56
CA ASP A 446 54.62 -49.95 -12.02
C ASP A 446 55.78 -49.84 -11.02
N ASP A 447 55.76 -48.82 -10.16
CA ASP A 447 56.72 -48.66 -9.07
C ASP A 447 56.60 -49.79 -8.04
N PHE A 448 55.38 -50.28 -7.74
CA PHE A 448 55.11 -51.31 -6.72
C PHE A 448 55.64 -52.70 -7.12
N LYS A 449 55.68 -53.01 -8.43
CA LYS A 449 56.23 -54.27 -8.95
C LYS A 449 57.72 -54.43 -8.63
N ASN A 450 58.45 -53.32 -8.50
CA ASN A 450 59.89 -53.26 -8.25
C ASN A 450 60.28 -53.31 -6.75
N TYR A 451 59.32 -53.37 -5.83
CA TYR A 451 59.59 -53.46 -4.39
C TYR A 451 60.00 -54.87 -3.93
N ASP A 452 60.73 -54.91 -2.82
CA ASP A 452 61.21 -56.12 -2.16
C ASP A 452 60.04 -57.01 -1.69
N GLU A 453 60.23 -58.33 -1.67
CA GLU A 453 59.18 -59.28 -1.23
C GLU A 453 58.71 -59.04 0.21
N GLY A 454 59.58 -58.49 1.07
CA GLY A 454 59.24 -58.09 2.43
C GLY A 454 58.22 -56.95 2.49
N ASP A 455 58.37 -55.93 1.64
CA ASP A 455 57.45 -54.79 1.59
C ASP A 455 56.10 -55.18 0.99
N LYS A 456 56.10 -56.09 0.01
CA LYS A 456 54.88 -56.69 -0.56
C LYS A 456 54.09 -57.47 0.49
N LYS A 457 54.76 -58.24 1.36
CA LYS A 457 54.09 -58.95 2.48
C LYS A 457 53.46 -57.98 3.48
N ILE A 458 54.14 -56.89 3.82
CA ILE A 458 53.61 -55.91 4.78
C ILE A 458 52.40 -55.15 4.19
N PHE A 459 52.43 -54.85 2.89
CA PHE A 459 51.28 -54.30 2.19
C PHE A 459 50.09 -55.27 2.13
N GLY A 460 50.34 -56.56 1.92
CA GLY A 460 49.32 -57.60 2.00
C GLY A 460 48.67 -57.69 3.39
N GLN A 461 49.47 -57.63 4.45
CA GLN A 461 48.95 -57.59 5.83
C GLN A 461 48.13 -56.32 6.11
N LEU A 462 48.52 -55.17 5.54
CA LEU A 462 47.75 -53.93 5.62
C LEU A 462 46.38 -54.08 4.93
N CYS A 463 46.33 -54.72 3.76
CA CYS A 463 45.07 -55.00 3.05
C CYS A 463 44.15 -55.95 3.85
N ILE A 464 44.72 -56.97 4.48
CA ILE A 464 43.98 -57.88 5.37
C ILE A 464 43.43 -57.09 6.57
N CYS A 465 44.25 -56.31 7.27
CA CYS A 465 43.81 -55.49 8.41
C CYS A 465 42.72 -54.48 8.05
N PHE A 466 42.75 -53.91 6.83
CA PHE A 466 41.68 -53.03 6.35
C PHE A 466 40.34 -53.78 6.27
N SER A 467 40.34 -54.98 5.68
CA SER A 467 39.13 -55.80 5.50
C SER A 467 38.62 -56.41 6.81
N THR A 468 39.51 -56.97 7.64
CA THR A 468 39.13 -57.72 8.84
C THR A 468 38.87 -56.85 10.06
N ASP A 469 39.58 -55.73 10.19
CA ASP A 469 39.55 -54.91 11.41
C ASP A 469 38.91 -53.54 11.16
N VAL A 470 39.29 -52.81 10.11
CA VAL A 470 38.81 -51.44 9.88
C VAL A 470 37.34 -51.39 9.45
N VAL A 471 36.93 -52.20 8.47
CA VAL A 471 35.52 -52.20 8.00
C VAL A 471 34.54 -52.56 9.12
N PRO A 472 34.75 -53.65 9.91
CA PRO A 472 33.87 -53.96 11.04
C PRO A 472 33.96 -52.94 12.18
N TYR A 473 35.12 -52.31 12.37
CA TYR A 473 35.27 -51.25 13.36
C TYR A 473 34.43 -50.03 13.01
N VAL A 474 34.49 -49.55 11.76
CA VAL A 474 33.66 -48.41 11.30
C VAL A 474 32.17 -48.75 11.42
N GLN A 475 31.77 -49.99 11.14
CA GLN A 475 30.40 -50.46 11.36
C GLN A 475 29.98 -50.36 12.84
N ARG A 476 30.85 -50.74 13.77
CA ARG A 476 30.60 -50.59 15.22
C ARG A 476 30.49 -49.12 15.63
N CYS A 477 31.36 -48.27 15.11
CA CYS A 477 31.29 -46.82 15.35
C CYS A 477 29.98 -46.23 14.82
N LEU A 478 29.53 -46.65 13.63
CA LEU A 478 28.26 -46.23 13.06
C LEU A 478 27.09 -46.66 13.96
N HIS A 479 27.07 -47.89 14.45
CA HIS A 479 26.04 -48.38 15.37
C HIS A 479 26.05 -47.69 16.75
N LYS A 480 27.21 -47.18 17.20
CA LYS A 480 27.28 -46.39 18.44
C LYS A 480 26.60 -45.03 18.28
N VAL A 481 26.70 -44.40 17.12
CA VAL A 481 26.03 -43.12 16.81
C VAL A 481 24.55 -43.36 16.47
N TYR A 482 24.28 -44.38 15.66
CA TYR A 482 22.97 -44.74 15.17
C TYR A 482 22.61 -46.15 15.65
N GLU A 483 22.03 -46.23 16.84
CA GLU A 483 21.59 -47.51 17.37
C GLU A 483 20.48 -48.11 16.49
N PRO A 484 20.69 -49.32 15.91
CA PRO A 484 19.71 -49.92 15.00
C PRO A 484 18.35 -50.17 15.64
N ALA A 485 18.30 -50.43 16.96
CA ALA A 485 17.06 -50.61 17.71
C ALA A 485 16.25 -49.30 17.79
N SER A 486 16.93 -48.17 18.01
CA SER A 486 16.31 -46.85 18.09
C SER A 486 15.77 -46.39 16.73
N ILE A 487 16.49 -46.66 15.63
CA ILE A 487 16.02 -46.36 14.27
C ILE A 487 14.86 -47.27 13.86
N ALA A 488 14.94 -48.57 14.16
CA ALA A 488 13.87 -49.53 13.94
C ALA A 488 12.57 -49.08 14.63
N ALA A 489 12.67 -48.63 15.89
CA ALA A 489 11.55 -48.09 16.64
C ALA A 489 10.98 -46.80 16.03
N PHE A 490 11.85 -45.90 15.54
CA PHE A 490 11.45 -44.64 14.93
C PHE A 490 10.71 -44.84 13.59
N ILE A 491 11.16 -45.77 12.76
CA ILE A 491 10.55 -46.07 11.44
C ILE A 491 9.35 -47.03 11.60
N GLY A 492 9.28 -47.78 12.70
CA GLY A 492 8.23 -48.78 12.96
C GLY A 492 8.49 -50.12 12.26
N VAL A 493 9.77 -50.50 12.09
CA VAL A 493 10.22 -51.66 11.30
C VAL A 493 11.14 -52.56 12.14
N THR A 494 11.30 -53.84 11.78
CA THR A 494 12.22 -54.75 12.49
C THR A 494 13.69 -54.52 12.10
N THR A 495 14.62 -54.81 13.03
CA THR A 495 16.07 -54.75 12.76
C THR A 495 16.51 -55.64 11.60
N THR A 496 15.82 -56.78 11.41
CA THR A 496 16.04 -57.68 10.27
C THR A 496 15.64 -57.08 8.91
N SER A 497 14.71 -56.13 8.89
CA SER A 497 14.32 -55.43 7.67
C SER A 497 15.26 -54.26 7.39
N LEU A 498 15.78 -53.60 8.43
CA LEU A 498 16.87 -52.60 8.28
C LEU A 498 18.12 -53.22 7.65
N GLN A 499 18.48 -54.43 8.10
CA GLN A 499 19.62 -55.17 7.56
C GLN A 499 19.42 -55.60 6.11
N LYS A 500 18.18 -55.86 5.68
CA LYS A 500 17.87 -56.19 4.28
C LYS A 500 17.95 -54.98 3.35
N GLU A 501 17.60 -53.80 3.85
CA GLU A 501 17.63 -52.54 3.08
C GLU A 501 18.97 -51.80 3.21
N ASN A 502 19.99 -52.41 3.85
CA ASN A 502 21.30 -51.81 4.13
C ASN A 502 21.26 -50.44 4.83
N LEU A 503 20.18 -50.17 5.59
CA LEU A 503 20.06 -48.96 6.39
C LEU A 503 20.90 -49.13 7.65
N THR A 504 21.92 -48.28 7.85
CA THR A 504 22.95 -48.37 8.91
C THR A 504 23.88 -49.57 8.84
N TYR A 505 23.79 -50.38 7.78
CA TYR A 505 24.69 -51.50 7.54
C TYR A 505 25.62 -51.22 6.36
N ILE A 506 26.92 -51.35 6.61
CA ILE A 506 27.97 -51.29 5.60
C ILE A 506 28.11 -52.68 4.99
N ASP A 507 28.03 -52.75 3.66
CA ASP A 507 28.20 -53.99 2.92
C ASP A 507 29.69 -54.31 2.71
N SER A 508 30.22 -55.18 3.57
CA SER A 508 31.62 -55.59 3.52
C SER A 508 32.00 -56.32 2.23
N GLU A 509 31.04 -56.93 1.52
CA GLU A 509 31.33 -57.64 0.27
C GLU A 509 31.63 -56.65 -0.86
N ILE A 510 30.80 -55.61 -1.01
CA ILE A 510 30.94 -54.58 -2.05
C ILE A 510 32.20 -53.74 -1.83
N ILE A 511 32.52 -53.38 -0.59
CA ILE A 511 33.74 -52.60 -0.28
C ILE A 511 35.01 -53.36 -0.61
N ASN A 512 34.99 -54.69 -0.41
CA ASN A 512 36.16 -55.54 -0.62
C ASN A 512 36.26 -56.10 -2.04
N GLU A 513 35.25 -55.93 -2.91
CA GLU A 513 35.31 -56.35 -4.32
C GLU A 513 36.62 -55.94 -5.03
N PRO A 514 37.14 -54.70 -4.88
CA PRO A 514 38.38 -54.29 -5.55
C PRO A 514 39.63 -55.00 -5.02
N ILE A 515 39.64 -55.43 -3.77
CA ILE A 515 40.82 -56.06 -3.12
C ILE A 515 40.65 -57.58 -3.07
N LYS A 516 39.51 -58.15 -3.49
CA LYS A 516 39.22 -59.58 -3.33
C LYS A 516 40.28 -60.49 -3.97
N GLU A 517 40.72 -60.15 -5.18
CA GLU A 517 41.81 -60.87 -5.88
C GLU A 517 43.15 -60.77 -5.13
N LEU A 518 43.41 -59.64 -4.46
CA LEU A 518 44.62 -59.42 -3.66
C LEU A 518 44.55 -60.15 -2.33
N LEU A 519 43.40 -60.12 -1.66
CA LEU A 519 43.16 -60.84 -0.41
C LEU A 519 43.33 -62.35 -0.62
N ASP A 520 42.79 -62.90 -1.71
CA ASP A 520 42.98 -64.31 -2.06
C ASP A 520 44.45 -64.65 -2.35
N GLU A 521 45.22 -63.76 -3.00
CA GLU A 521 46.67 -63.93 -3.19
C GLU A 521 47.45 -63.89 -1.86
N PHE A 522 47.13 -62.95 -0.96
CA PHE A 522 47.87 -62.73 0.29
C PHE A 522 47.45 -63.67 1.45
N GLU A 523 46.20 -64.11 1.51
CA GLU A 523 45.73 -65.15 2.45
C GLU A 523 46.42 -66.49 2.17
N ASN A 524 46.58 -66.86 0.89
CA ASN A 524 47.32 -68.06 0.51
C ASN A 524 48.81 -68.00 0.91
N ILE A 525 49.43 -66.81 0.84
CA ILE A 525 50.84 -66.60 1.25
C ILE A 525 51.01 -66.63 2.78
N THR A 526 50.02 -66.19 3.56
CA THR A 526 50.07 -66.23 5.03
C THR A 526 49.79 -67.63 5.58
N VAL A 527 48.89 -68.40 4.96
CA VAL A 527 48.63 -69.80 5.33
C VAL A 527 49.84 -70.69 5.05
N LEU A 528 50.58 -70.46 3.96
CA LEU A 528 51.81 -71.21 3.63
C LEU A 528 52.97 -70.97 4.62
N ASN A 529 53.01 -69.83 5.32
CA ASN A 529 54.06 -69.52 6.30
C ASN A 529 53.73 -69.96 7.74
N ASN A 530 52.50 -70.44 8.00
CA ASN A 530 52.06 -70.93 9.32
C ASN A 530 52.14 -72.46 9.44
N ILE A 531 52.75 -73.17 8.49
CA ILE A 531 53.11 -74.57 8.68
C ILE A 531 54.40 -74.59 9.53
N PRO A 532 54.37 -75.13 10.76
CA PRO A 532 55.58 -75.27 11.56
C PRO A 532 56.49 -76.25 10.83
N THR A 533 57.65 -75.79 10.38
CA THR A 533 58.75 -76.69 10.02
C THR A 533 59.18 -77.39 11.30
N GLU A 534 58.92 -78.69 11.39
CA GLU A 534 59.44 -79.61 12.42
C GLU A 534 60.97 -79.53 12.57
#